data_AF-A0A3M4B4W2-F1
#
_entry.id   AF-A0A3M4B4W2-F1
#
_cell.length_a   1.000
_cell.length_b   1.000
_cell.length_c   1.000
_cell.angle_alpha   90.00
_cell.angle_beta   90.00
_cell.angle_gamma   90.00
#
_symmetry.space_group_name_H-M   'P 1'
#
loop_
_entity.id
_entity.type
_entity.pdbx_description
1 polymer ?
#
loop_
_entity_poly.entity_id
_entity_poly.type
_entity_poly.pdbx_seq_one_letter_code
_entity_poly.pdbx_strand_id
1 'polypeptide(L)' 'MNLAANAIGERYKCLALTLEMPFKDHDNAPDPLTGWSGKRSAQLAKDVLSVLAQMVEELR' A
#
# COMPACT_ATOMS: atom_id res chain seq x y z
N MET A 1 12.73 -0.30 17.17
CA MET A 1 12.56 -0.68 15.75
C MET A 1 12.11 0.58 15.01
N ASN A 2 12.96 1.18 14.19
CA ASN A 2 12.70 2.47 13.56
C ASN A 2 12.19 2.25 12.13
N LEU A 3 10.87 2.24 11.95
CA LEU A 3 10.23 2.23 10.63
C LEU A 3 10.17 3.66 10.08
N ALA A 4 10.46 3.84 8.79
CA ALA A 4 10.40 5.14 8.13
C ALA A 4 9.00 5.78 8.28
N ALA A 5 7.93 4.99 8.13
CA ALA A 5 6.56 5.45 8.32
C ALA A 5 6.33 6.10 9.69
N ASN A 6 6.84 5.50 10.77
CA ASN A 6 6.72 6.05 12.13
C ASN A 6 7.48 7.38 12.26
N ALA A 7 8.71 7.44 11.75
CA ALA A 7 9.53 8.65 11.83
C ALA A 7 8.91 9.82 11.05
N ILE A 8 8.36 9.56 9.86
CA ILE A 8 7.71 10.56 9.02
C ILE A 8 6.37 10.99 9.63
N GLY A 9 5.53 10.05 10.05
CA GLY A 9 4.23 10.35 10.66
C GLY A 9 4.36 11.20 11.91
N GLU A 10 5.34 10.91 12.77
CA GLU A 10 5.58 11.69 13.99
C GLU A 10 6.15 13.08 13.67
N ARG A 11 7.10 13.18 12.73
CA ARG A 11 7.74 14.45 12.36
C ARG A 11 6.78 15.43 11.70
N TYR A 12 5.92 14.95 10.80
CA TYR A 12 5.06 15.79 9.97
C TYR A 12 3.59 15.78 10.40
N LYS A 13 3.22 14.99 11.41
CA LYS A 13 1.84 14.85 11.91
C LYS A 13 0.86 14.53 10.79
N CYS A 14 1.23 13.56 9.96
CA CYS A 14 0.48 13.12 8.79
C CYS A 14 0.24 11.60 8.81
N LEU A 15 -0.73 11.15 8.00
CA LEU A 15 -0.89 9.74 7.70
C LEU A 15 0.36 9.23 6.94
N ALA A 16 1.03 8.23 7.51
CA ALA A 16 2.21 7.59 6.92
C ALA A 16 2.16 6.09 7.14
N LEU A 17 2.36 5.31 6.08
CA LEU A 17 2.20 3.85 6.08
C LEU A 17 3.35 3.17 5.35
N THR A 18 3.72 1.97 5.79
CA THR A 18 4.48 1.02 4.99
C THR A 18 3.48 0.05 4.33
N LEU A 19 3.49 -0.02 3.00
CA LEU A 19 2.64 -0.94 2.25
C LEU A 19 3.46 -2.18 1.86
N GLU A 20 3.03 -3.34 2.35
CA GLU A 20 3.71 -4.62 2.12
C GLU A 20 2.97 -5.44 1.05
N MET A 21 3.73 -6.15 0.21
CA MET A 21 3.21 -7.06 -0.81
C MET A 21 3.84 -8.44 -0.63
N PRO A 22 3.09 -9.53 -0.85
CA PRO A 22 3.61 -10.88 -0.64
C PRO A 22 4.61 -11.27 -1.74
N PHE A 23 5.67 -11.98 -1.36
CA PHE A 23 6.56 -12.66 -2.33
C PHE A 23 5.92 -13.90 -2.97
N LYS A 24 4.98 -14.55 -2.27
CA LYS A 24 4.28 -15.74 -2.74
C LYS A 24 3.02 -15.32 -3.52
N ASP A 25 1.89 -15.29 -2.84
CA ASP A 25 0.60 -14.92 -3.39
C ASP A 25 -0.22 -14.21 -2.31
N HIS A 26 -1.31 -13.58 -2.73
CA HIS A 26 -2.37 -13.12 -1.85
C HIS A 26 -3.41 -14.23 -1.68
N ASP A 27 -3.32 -14.95 -0.56
CA ASP A 27 -4.14 -16.15 -0.29
C ASP A 27 -5.65 -15.94 -0.40
N ASN A 28 -6.15 -14.71 -0.18
CA ASN A 28 -7.58 -14.40 -0.30
C ASN A 28 -8.06 -14.19 -1.75
N ALA A 29 -7.13 -14.01 -2.69
CA ALA A 29 -7.40 -14.00 -4.13
C ALA A 29 -6.21 -14.60 -4.88
N PRO A 30 -6.03 -15.93 -4.81
CA PRO A 30 -4.85 -16.58 -5.34
C PRO A 30 -4.87 -16.60 -6.87
N ASP A 31 -3.70 -16.51 -7.48
CA ASP A 31 -3.46 -16.77 -8.91
C ASP A 31 -2.44 -17.92 -9.01
N PRO A 32 -2.87 -19.16 -9.32
CA PRO A 32 -1.98 -20.31 -9.33
C PRO A 32 -0.95 -20.28 -10.46
N LEU A 33 -1.13 -19.44 -11.49
CA LEU A 33 -0.20 -19.34 -12.60
C LEU A 33 0.95 -18.38 -12.28
N THR A 34 0.63 -17.23 -11.69
CA THR A 34 1.62 -16.15 -11.49
C THR A 34 1.92 -15.79 -10.05
N GLY A 35 1.10 -16.23 -9.10
CA GLY A 35 1.14 -15.78 -7.72
C GLY A 35 0.89 -14.27 -7.61
N TRP A 36 1.52 -13.63 -6.63
CA TRP A 36 1.67 -12.18 -6.66
C TRP A 36 2.68 -11.80 -7.74
N SER A 37 2.34 -10.82 -8.56
CA SER A 37 3.13 -10.49 -9.74
C SER A 37 3.23 -8.99 -9.95
N GLY A 38 4.18 -8.55 -10.78
CA GLY A 38 4.35 -7.12 -11.10
C GLY A 38 3.08 -6.48 -11.67
N LYS A 39 2.26 -7.23 -12.42
CA LYS A 39 0.95 -6.77 -12.90
C LYS A 39 -0.01 -6.48 -11.75
N ARG A 40 -0.02 -7.33 -10.72
CA ARG A 40 -0.87 -7.16 -9.52
C ARG A 40 -0.36 -6.04 -8.62
N SER A 41 0.96 -5.88 -8.48
CA SER A 41 1.56 -4.70 -7.82
C SER A 41 1.15 -3.39 -8.52
N ALA A 42 1.21 -3.36 -9.86
CA ALA A 42 0.83 -2.18 -10.63
C ALA A 42 -0.68 -1.89 -10.52
N GLN A 43 -1.53 -2.92 -10.44
CA GLN A 43 -2.96 -2.74 -10.20
C GLN A 43 -3.21 -2.20 -8.78
N LEU A 44 -2.58 -2.78 -7.76
CA LEU A 44 -2.69 -2.29 -6.38
C LEU A 44 -2.30 -0.81 -6.28
N ALA A 45 -1.25 -0.36 -6.97
CA ALA A 45 -0.86 1.04 -6.99
C ALA A 45 -1.97 1.96 -7.57
N LYS A 46 -2.68 1.52 -8.61
CA LYS A 46 -3.84 2.27 -9.14
C LYS A 46 -4.99 2.32 -8.14
N ASP A 47 -5.22 1.22 -7.43
CA ASP A 47 -6.27 1.14 -6.42
C ASP A 47 -5.94 2.04 -5.22
N VAL A 48 -4.67 2.10 -4.81
CA VAL A 48 -4.17 3.05 -3.79
C VAL A 48 -4.41 4.50 -4.23
N LEU A 49 -4.13 4.86 -5.49
CA LEU A 49 -4.42 6.22 -5.98
C LEU A 49 -5.92 6.55 -5.90
N SER A 50 -6.78 5.57 -6.17
CA SER A 50 -8.24 5.75 -6.06
C SER A 50 -8.67 6.01 -4.61
N VAL A 51 -8.09 5.30 -3.64
CA VAL A 51 -8.31 5.52 -2.20
C VAL A 51 -7.79 6.88 -1.76
N LEU A 52 -6.56 7.24 -2.15
CA LEU A 52 -5.97 8.55 -1.81
C LEU A 52 -6.79 9.71 -2.39
N ALA A 53 -7.35 9.56 -3.60
CA ALA A 53 -8.23 10.55 -4.19
C ALA A 53 -9.53 10.75 -3.40
N GLN A 54 -10.05 9.69 -2.75
CA GLN A 54 -11.22 9.80 -1.87
C GLN A 54 -10.88 10.46 -0.53
N MET A 55 -9.67 10.21 -0.02
CA MET A 55 -9.22 10.73 1.28
C MET A 55 -8.67 12.15 1.23
N VAL A 56 -8.41 12.72 0.04
CA VAL A 56 -7.65 13.96 -0.10
C VAL A 56 -8.26 15.13 0.66
N GLU A 57 -9.59 15.23 0.71
CA GLU A 57 -10.33 16.28 1.43
C GLU A 57 -10.30 16.12 2.96
N GLU A 58 -9.96 14.93 3.47
CA GLU A 58 -9.89 14.66 4.92
C GLU A 58 -8.47 14.85 5.47
N LEU A 59 -7.45 14.74 4.63
CA LEU A 59 -6.06 14.70 5.09
C LEU A 59 -5.51 16.07 5.48
N ARG A 60 -6.10 17.18 5.01
CA ARG A 60 -6.01 18.55 5.55
C ARG A 60 -6.96 19.50 4.84
#